data_AF-A0A2E1I2H2-F1
#
_entry.id   AF-A0A2E1I2H2-F1
#
_cell.length_a   1.000
_cell.length_b   1.000
_cell.length_c   1.000
_cell.angle_alpha   90.00
_cell.angle_beta   90.00
_cell.angle_gamma   90.00
#
_symmetry.space_group_name_H-M   'P 1'
#
loop_
_entity.id
_entity.type
_entity.pdbx_description
1 polymer ?
#
loop_
_entity_poly.entity_id
_entity_poly.type
_entity_poly.pdbx_seq_one_letter_code
_entity_poly.pdbx_strand_id
1 'polypeptide(L)'
;MRRISIIYLIFTLFINVNFSFSQKGERIGYVNMEYILSQMEDYKTANQQLEEKIGKWKNEIEVKKAEINILKDSLEIERPLLTFDIIQDRESEIEFEENQLNDYQLKRFGVNGDWVTQELLLIRPIQDQVLNVVETISKQKKFDKIFDQSADAIMFYSEKKYDISDLVLKSILKTEKLEKLKLEFEDEKTNPEYEAKKKQIEETKAIKAAEVKARRELLLKQRDEKRKAYQKRRDSLLELRKKKNNPKKS
;
A
#
# COMPACT_ATOMS: atom_id res chain seq x y z
N MET A 1 19.11 42.23 -59.60
CA MET A 1 18.52 42.67 -58.31
C MET A 1 17.36 41.79 -57.84
N ARG A 2 16.29 41.55 -58.63
CA ARG A 2 15.13 40.74 -58.20
C ARG A 2 15.45 39.32 -57.66
N ARG A 3 16.39 38.60 -58.27
CA ARG A 3 16.78 37.24 -57.82
C ARG A 3 17.54 37.24 -56.47
N ILE A 4 18.33 38.27 -56.20
CA ILE A 4 19.08 38.43 -54.95
C ILE A 4 18.11 38.78 -53.82
N SER A 5 17.12 39.64 -54.08
CA SER A 5 16.05 39.94 -53.11
C SER A 5 15.21 38.71 -52.76
N ILE A 6 14.93 37.81 -53.71
CA ILE A 6 14.20 36.56 -53.45
C ILE A 6 15.02 35.59 -52.59
N ILE A 7 16.32 35.46 -52.84
CA ILE A 7 17.22 34.63 -52.02
C ILE A 7 17.31 35.19 -50.59
N TYR A 8 17.40 36.51 -50.44
CA TYR A 8 17.40 37.15 -49.13
C TYR A 8 16.10 36.92 -48.36
N LEU A 9 14.96 36.96 -49.06
CA LEU A 9 13.63 36.67 -48.50
C LEU A 9 13.49 35.21 -48.04
N ILE A 10 13.99 34.26 -48.83
CA ILE A 10 13.97 32.83 -48.48
C ILE A 10 14.89 32.55 -47.29
N PHE A 11 16.08 33.18 -47.24
CA PHE A 11 17.02 33.03 -46.14
C PHE A 11 16.47 33.61 -44.83
N THR A 12 15.83 34.79 -44.88
CA THR A 12 15.15 35.36 -43.71
C THR A 12 13.96 34.50 -43.28
N LEU A 13 13.18 33.94 -44.20
CA LEU A 13 12.09 33.03 -43.86
C LEU A 13 12.61 31.75 -43.18
N PHE A 14 13.72 31.18 -43.66
CA PHE A 14 14.32 29.97 -43.08
C PHE A 14 14.88 30.19 -41.66
N ILE A 15 15.44 31.38 -41.38
CA ILE A 15 15.92 31.74 -40.03
C ILE A 15 14.76 31.89 -39.04
N ASN A 16 13.62 32.43 -39.47
CA ASN A 16 12.46 32.63 -38.59
C ASN A 16 11.75 31.31 -38.21
N VAL A 17 11.80 30.27 -39.06
CA VAL A 17 11.16 28.97 -38.76
C VAL A 17 11.90 28.21 -37.64
N ASN A 18 13.20 28.45 -37.45
CA ASN A 18 14.00 27.76 -36.43
C ASN A 18 13.76 28.28 -34.99
N PHE A 19 13.13 29.44 -34.81
CA PHE A 19 12.85 30.01 -33.48
C PHE A 19 11.60 29.47 -32.80
N SER A 20 10.84 28.58 -33.45
CA SER A 20 9.56 28.07 -32.93
C SER A 20 9.64 26.72 -32.21
N PHE A 21 10.83 26.21 -31.90
CA PHE A 21 10.98 25.16 -30.90
C PHE A 21 10.69 25.75 -29.52
N SER A 22 9.40 25.79 -29.16
CA SER A 22 8.93 26.06 -27.81
C SER A 22 9.68 25.15 -26.83
N GLN A 23 10.63 25.71 -26.10
CA GLN A 23 11.23 25.06 -24.95
C GLN A 23 10.11 24.87 -23.93
N LYS A 24 9.52 23.67 -23.89
CA LYS A 24 8.64 23.27 -22.79
C LYS A 24 9.51 23.37 -21.53
N GLY A 25 9.22 24.36 -20.69
CA GLY A 25 9.91 24.50 -19.41
C GLY A 25 9.75 23.22 -18.61
N GLU A 26 10.87 22.69 -18.11
CA GLU A 26 10.87 21.50 -17.26
C GLU A 26 9.96 21.74 -16.05
N ARG A 27 9.02 20.82 -15.82
CA ARG A 27 8.14 20.87 -14.67
C ARG A 27 8.81 20.16 -13.51
N ILE A 28 9.29 20.95 -12.56
CA ILE A 28 9.96 20.47 -11.38
C ILE A 28 8.95 20.44 -10.22
N GLY A 29 8.80 19.27 -9.60
CA GLY A 29 8.07 19.09 -8.34
C GLY A 29 9.02 18.88 -7.18
N TYR A 30 8.50 18.97 -5.96
CA TYR A 30 9.23 18.56 -4.78
C TYR A 30 8.35 17.76 -3.82
N VAL A 31 9.00 16.93 -3.02
CA VAL A 31 8.39 16.08 -2.00
C VAL A 31 9.22 16.18 -0.73
N ASN A 32 8.58 16.13 0.43
CA ASN A 32 9.27 16.00 1.71
C ASN A 32 9.16 14.54 2.15
N MET A 33 10.24 13.77 1.92
CA MET A 33 10.26 12.34 2.21
C MET A 33 10.14 12.06 3.70
N GLU A 34 10.88 12.80 4.52
CA GLU A 34 10.86 12.67 5.98
C GLU A 34 9.46 12.91 6.54
N TYR A 35 8.76 13.95 6.06
CA TYR A 35 7.38 14.24 6.45
C TYR A 35 6.45 13.07 6.11
N ILE A 36 6.52 12.51 4.90
CA ILE A 36 5.65 11.40 4.50
C ILE A 36 5.94 10.16 5.36
N LEU A 37 7.21 9.77 5.48
CA LEU A 37 7.63 8.61 6.26
C LEU A 37 7.22 8.76 7.74
N SER A 38 7.36 9.97 8.31
CA SER A 38 6.97 10.25 9.70
C SER A 38 5.48 10.02 10.00
N GLN A 39 4.63 10.04 8.97
CA GLN A 39 3.18 9.81 9.12
C GLN A 39 2.78 8.35 8.90
N MET A 40 3.66 7.53 8.29
CA MET A 40 3.40 6.11 8.03
C MET A 40 3.58 5.28 9.30
N GLU A 41 2.62 4.40 9.59
CA GLU A 41 2.64 3.50 10.74
C GLU A 41 3.75 2.43 10.60
N ASP A 42 3.93 1.91 9.39
CA ASP A 42 4.95 0.92 9.06
C ASP A 42 6.36 1.47 9.28
N TYR A 43 6.60 2.72 8.89
CA TYR A 43 7.89 3.38 9.09
C TYR A 43 8.23 3.54 10.57
N LYS A 44 7.26 3.97 11.40
CA LYS A 44 7.44 4.08 12.85
C LYS A 44 7.78 2.75 13.48
N THR A 45 7.07 1.70 13.08
CA THR A 45 7.29 0.34 13.58
C THR A 45 8.66 -0.19 13.18
N ALA A 46 9.05 0.00 11.91
CA ALA A 46 10.35 -0.39 11.40
C ALA A 46 11.49 0.36 12.10
N ASN A 47 11.33 1.66 12.32
CA ASN A 47 12.32 2.48 13.03
C ASN A 47 12.46 2.05 14.49
N GLN A 48 11.35 1.76 15.19
CA GLN A 48 11.39 1.21 16.55
C GLN A 48 12.12 -0.14 16.62
N GLN A 49 11.87 -1.04 15.67
CA GLN A 49 12.57 -2.32 15.61
C GLN A 49 14.07 -2.17 15.35
N LEU A 50 14.45 -1.21 14.50
CA LEU A 50 15.85 -0.89 14.23
C LEU A 50 16.53 -0.32 15.48
N GLU A 51 15.90 0.66 16.13
CA GLU A 51 16.39 1.26 17.38
C GLU A 51 16.53 0.23 18.50
N GLU A 52 15.59 -0.71 18.63
CA GLU A 52 15.67 -1.78 19.62
C GLU A 52 16.88 -2.70 19.36
N LYS A 53 17.14 -3.07 18.10
CA LYS A 53 18.32 -3.88 17.73
C LYS A 53 19.63 -3.14 18.00
N ILE A 54 19.69 -1.87 17.62
CA ILE A 54 20.85 -1.01 17.87
C ILE A 54 21.08 -0.87 19.37
N GLY A 55 20.02 -0.66 20.15
CA GLY A 55 20.07 -0.58 21.61
C GLY A 55 20.62 -1.87 22.24
N LYS A 56 20.15 -3.04 21.78
CA LYS A 56 20.68 -4.34 22.23
C LYS A 56 22.18 -4.48 21.97
N TRP A 57 22.64 -4.16 20.76
CA TRP A 57 24.08 -4.24 20.44
C TRP A 57 24.92 -3.25 21.26
N LYS A 58 24.42 -2.03 21.48
CA LYS A 58 25.08 -1.05 22.36
C LYS A 58 25.20 -1.58 23.79
N ASN A 59 24.12 -2.13 24.34
CA ASN A 59 24.14 -2.71 25.68
C ASN A 59 25.14 -3.88 25.76
N GLU A 60 25.15 -4.78 24.78
CA GLU A 60 26.11 -5.90 24.75
C GLU A 60 27.57 -5.41 24.70
N ILE A 61 27.85 -4.33 23.94
CA ILE A 61 29.16 -3.69 23.90
C ILE A 61 29.52 -3.08 25.27
N GLU A 62 28.59 -2.38 25.91
CA GLU A 62 28.82 -1.76 27.21
C GLU A 62 29.09 -2.80 28.31
N VAL A 63 28.33 -3.90 28.31
CA VAL A 63 28.53 -5.02 29.24
C VAL A 63 29.91 -5.64 29.05
N LYS A 64 30.28 -6.03 27.82
CA LYS A 64 31.60 -6.60 27.53
C LYS A 64 32.74 -5.63 27.87
N LYS A 65 32.56 -4.34 27.59
CA LYS A 65 33.55 -3.32 27.95
C LYS A 65 33.73 -3.21 29.47
N ALA A 66 32.65 -3.29 30.24
CA ALA A 66 32.72 -3.27 31.69
C ALA A 66 33.44 -4.53 32.22
N GLU A 67 33.16 -5.71 31.67
CA GLU A 67 33.84 -6.96 32.01
C GLU A 67 35.36 -6.87 31.76
N ILE A 68 35.77 -6.36 30.60
CA ILE A 68 37.20 -6.16 30.26
C ILE A 68 37.86 -5.20 31.24
N ASN A 69 37.19 -4.09 31.61
CA ASN A 69 37.73 -3.15 32.58
C ASN A 69 37.93 -3.79 33.96
N ILE A 70 36.98 -4.62 34.41
CA ILE A 70 37.12 -5.37 35.67
C ILE A 70 38.33 -6.31 35.61
N LEU A 71 38.54 -7.01 34.48
CA LEU A 71 39.70 -7.87 34.30
C LEU A 71 41.02 -7.08 34.39
N LYS A 72 41.07 -5.91 33.73
CA LYS A 72 42.24 -5.00 33.80
C LYS A 72 42.51 -4.51 35.21
N ASP A 73 41.49 -4.01 35.91
CA ASP A 73 41.62 -3.50 37.27
C ASP A 73 42.06 -4.63 38.23
N SER A 74 41.51 -5.84 38.07
CA SER A 74 41.89 -7.00 38.88
C SER A 74 43.35 -7.40 38.66
N LEU A 75 43.81 -7.37 37.40
CA LEU A 75 45.20 -7.65 37.06
C LEU A 75 46.14 -6.59 37.65
N GLU A 76 45.77 -5.31 37.63
CA GLU A 76 46.58 -4.23 38.19
C GLU A 76 46.76 -4.38 39.72
N ILE A 77 45.69 -4.73 40.43
CA ILE A 77 45.71 -4.96 41.89
C ILE A 77 46.52 -6.21 42.24
N GLU A 78 46.32 -7.31 41.50
CA GLU A 78 46.97 -8.60 41.78
C GLU A 78 48.41 -8.65 41.25
N ARG A 79 48.81 -7.77 40.32
CA ARG A 79 50.13 -7.75 39.64
C ARG A 79 51.33 -7.96 40.57
N PRO A 80 51.41 -7.33 41.76
CA PRO A 80 52.57 -7.51 42.66
C PRO A 80 52.67 -8.91 43.29
N LEU A 81 51.58 -9.69 43.26
CA LEU A 81 51.48 -11.02 43.86
C LEU A 81 51.65 -12.16 42.84
N LEU A 82 51.67 -11.84 41.54
CA LEU A 82 51.68 -12.81 40.46
C LEU A 82 53.10 -13.04 39.89
N THR A 83 53.32 -14.23 39.31
CA THR A 83 54.54 -14.53 38.55
C THR A 83 54.46 -13.92 37.15
N PHE A 84 55.62 -13.74 36.52
CA PHE A 84 55.71 -13.16 35.17
C PHE A 84 54.86 -13.92 34.14
N ASP A 85 54.91 -15.26 34.15
CA ASP A 85 54.16 -16.09 33.20
C ASP A 85 52.64 -15.90 33.35
N ILE A 86 52.13 -15.82 34.58
CA ILE A 86 50.69 -15.62 34.85
C ILE A 86 50.24 -14.22 34.44
N ILE A 87 51.09 -13.21 34.62
CA ILE A 87 50.80 -11.84 34.16
C ILE A 87 50.69 -11.84 32.64
N GLN A 88 51.62 -12.47 31.94
CA GLN A 88 51.62 -12.54 30.48
C GLN A 88 50.38 -13.26 29.94
N ASP A 89 50.00 -14.39 30.55
CA ASP A 89 48.80 -15.13 30.15
C ASP A 89 47.52 -14.29 30.32
N ARG A 90 47.39 -13.57 31.44
CA ARG A 90 46.23 -12.69 31.68
C ARG A 90 46.22 -11.45 30.78
N GLU A 91 47.38 -10.84 30.50
CA GLU A 91 47.48 -9.74 29.54
C GLU A 91 47.03 -10.20 28.14
N SER A 92 47.43 -11.42 27.73
CA SER A 92 46.99 -12.02 26.47
C SER A 92 45.48 -12.31 26.44
N GLU A 93 44.89 -12.75 27.56
CA GLU A 93 43.44 -12.98 27.66
C GLU A 93 42.65 -11.68 27.55
N ILE A 94 43.11 -10.62 28.22
CA ILE A 94 42.51 -9.28 28.12
C ILE A 94 42.60 -8.76 26.69
N GLU A 95 43.77 -8.86 26.06
CA GLU A 95 43.96 -8.43 24.66
C GLU A 95 43.05 -9.20 23.70
N PHE A 96 42.85 -10.50 23.94
CA PHE A 96 41.93 -11.32 23.16
C PHE A 96 40.48 -10.85 23.29
N GLU A 97 39.99 -10.58 24.50
CA GLU A 97 38.65 -10.05 24.73
C GLU A 97 38.47 -8.65 24.13
N GLU A 98 39.49 -7.79 24.19
CA GLU A 98 39.48 -6.48 23.54
C GLU A 98 39.38 -6.59 22.01
N ASN A 99 40.14 -7.49 21.41
CA ASN A 99 40.06 -7.75 19.97
C ASN A 99 38.69 -8.29 19.58
N GLN A 100 38.12 -9.22 20.37
CA GLN A 100 36.75 -9.68 20.13
C GLN A 100 35.72 -8.56 20.22
N LEU A 101 35.85 -7.65 21.19
CA LEU A 101 34.95 -6.51 21.32
C LEU A 101 35.07 -5.57 20.11
N ASN A 102 36.30 -5.30 19.66
CA ASN A 102 36.54 -4.49 18.47
C ASN A 102 35.95 -5.13 17.20
N ASP A 103 36.17 -6.43 17.01
CA ASP A 103 35.59 -7.18 15.89
C ASP A 103 34.05 -7.17 15.95
N TYR A 104 33.49 -7.29 17.15
CA TYR A 104 32.05 -7.17 17.37
C TYR A 104 31.54 -5.79 16.96
N GLN A 105 32.20 -4.72 17.41
CA GLN A 105 31.84 -3.35 17.05
C GLN A 105 31.93 -3.11 15.54
N LEU A 106 33.00 -3.57 14.89
CA LEU A 106 33.17 -3.44 13.44
C LEU A 106 32.11 -4.24 12.68
N LYS A 107 31.78 -5.44 13.14
CA LYS A 107 30.72 -6.26 12.55
C LYS A 107 29.34 -5.61 12.68
N ARG A 108 29.04 -5.01 13.84
CA ARG A 108 27.73 -4.39 14.07
C ARG A 108 27.61 -3.00 13.47
N PHE A 109 28.63 -2.15 13.61
CA PHE A 109 28.62 -0.71 13.34
C PHE A 109 29.61 -0.23 12.27
N GLY A 110 30.36 -1.13 11.64
CA GLY A 110 31.29 -0.79 10.55
C GLY A 110 30.58 -0.29 9.28
N VAL A 111 31.38 0.05 8.26
CA VAL A 111 30.94 0.63 6.98
C VAL A 111 29.92 -0.25 6.24
N ASN A 112 30.00 -1.57 6.42
CA ASN A 112 29.00 -2.56 5.95
C ASN A 112 28.47 -3.40 7.12
N GLY A 113 28.33 -2.78 8.29
CA GLY A 113 27.91 -3.48 9.49
C GLY A 113 26.47 -3.97 9.41
N ASP A 114 26.12 -4.84 10.35
CA ASP A 114 24.75 -5.37 10.46
C ASP A 114 23.71 -4.25 10.59
N TRP A 115 24.04 -3.11 11.20
CA TRP A 115 23.13 -1.97 11.32
C TRP A 115 22.67 -1.42 9.96
N VAL A 116 23.60 -1.21 9.02
CA VAL A 116 23.29 -0.74 7.66
C VAL A 116 22.41 -1.77 6.95
N THR A 117 22.74 -3.05 7.11
CA THR A 117 21.96 -4.13 6.51
C THR A 117 20.54 -4.17 7.06
N GLN A 118 20.36 -4.00 8.38
CA GLN A 118 19.04 -3.94 9.00
C GLN A 118 18.25 -2.71 8.56
N GLU A 119 18.89 -1.55 8.46
CA GLU A 119 18.26 -0.34 7.93
C GLU A 119 17.78 -0.55 6.48
N LEU A 120 18.64 -1.10 5.62
CA LEU A 120 18.28 -1.43 4.24
C LEU A 120 17.16 -2.47 4.13
N LEU A 121 17.06 -3.42 5.07
CA LEU A 121 15.99 -4.44 5.04
C LEU A 121 14.65 -3.90 5.55
N LEU A 122 14.67 -3.03 6.55
CA LEU A 122 13.45 -2.56 7.23
C LEU A 122 12.92 -1.26 6.61
N ILE A 123 13.79 -0.31 6.31
CA ILE A 123 13.39 1.05 5.91
C ILE A 123 13.29 1.18 4.39
N ARG A 124 14.22 0.58 3.64
CA ARG A 124 14.24 0.70 2.17
C ARG A 124 12.95 0.25 1.49
N PRO A 125 12.31 -0.88 1.85
CA PRO A 125 11.06 -1.28 1.19
C PRO A 125 9.95 -0.22 1.34
N ILE A 126 9.93 0.48 2.47
CA ILE A 126 8.96 1.54 2.76
C ILE A 126 9.28 2.78 1.91
N GLN A 127 10.55 3.16 1.81
CA GLN A 127 10.99 4.22 0.90
C GLN A 127 10.64 3.90 -0.56
N ASP A 128 10.88 2.68 -1.01
CA ASP A 128 10.56 2.22 -2.35
C ASP A 128 9.05 2.29 -2.64
N GLN A 129 8.20 1.95 -1.65
CA GLN A 129 6.75 2.13 -1.76
C GLN A 129 6.38 3.59 -2.00
N VAL A 130 6.97 4.52 -1.25
CA VAL A 130 6.69 5.95 -1.45
C VAL A 130 7.21 6.41 -2.80
N LEU A 131 8.41 5.99 -3.21
CA LEU A 131 8.98 6.32 -4.52
C LEU A 131 8.07 5.87 -5.67
N ASN A 132 7.48 4.68 -5.58
CA ASN A 132 6.51 4.20 -6.58
C ASN A 132 5.25 5.08 -6.66
N VAL A 133 4.76 5.56 -5.52
CA VAL A 133 3.61 6.49 -5.47
C VAL A 133 4.00 7.85 -6.04
N VAL A 134 5.18 8.37 -5.67
CA VAL A 134 5.76 9.60 -6.20
C VAL A 134 5.87 9.51 -7.72
N GLU A 135 6.42 8.42 -8.25
CA GLU A 135 6.54 8.18 -9.69
C GLU A 135 5.16 8.18 -10.36
N THR A 136 4.17 7.52 -9.77
CA THR A 136 2.81 7.48 -10.29
C THR A 136 2.20 8.89 -10.38
N ILE A 137 2.33 9.68 -9.31
CA ILE A 137 1.82 11.06 -9.26
C ILE A 137 2.60 11.96 -10.22
N SER A 138 3.92 11.75 -10.36
CA SER A 138 4.78 12.48 -11.30
C SER A 138 4.26 12.38 -12.73
N LYS A 139 3.95 11.15 -13.18
CA LYS A 139 3.42 10.87 -14.52
C LYS A 139 2.03 11.48 -14.71
N GLN A 140 1.17 11.40 -13.70
CA GLN A 140 -0.18 11.98 -13.75
C GLN A 140 -0.16 13.51 -13.84
N LYS A 141 0.75 14.16 -13.09
CA LYS A 141 0.88 15.63 -13.05
C LYS A 141 1.83 16.19 -14.13
N LYS A 142 2.50 15.31 -14.87
CA LYS A 142 3.48 15.64 -15.90
C LYS A 142 4.65 16.45 -15.31
N PHE A 143 5.17 15.99 -14.18
CA PHE A 143 6.46 16.46 -13.66
C PHE A 143 7.58 15.72 -14.38
N ASP A 144 8.59 16.46 -14.81
CA ASP A 144 9.78 15.90 -15.46
C ASP A 144 10.84 15.51 -14.41
N LYS A 145 10.87 16.21 -13.28
CA LYS A 145 11.79 15.98 -12.16
C LYS A 145 11.07 16.18 -10.84
N ILE A 146 11.42 15.39 -9.83
CA ILE A 146 10.96 15.54 -8.46
C ILE A 146 12.18 15.55 -7.55
N PHE A 147 12.28 16.56 -6.71
CA PHE A 147 13.33 16.67 -5.71
C PHE A 147 12.80 16.34 -4.32
N ASP A 148 13.61 15.61 -3.56
CA ASP A 148 13.36 15.46 -2.14
C ASP A 148 13.90 16.69 -1.39
N GLN A 149 13.03 17.39 -0.67
CA GLN A 149 13.40 18.51 0.19
C GLN A 149 14.16 18.04 1.45
N SER A 150 13.98 16.78 1.85
CA SER A 150 14.68 16.19 2.99
C SER A 150 16.14 15.85 2.66
N ALA A 151 16.54 15.87 1.39
CA ALA A 151 17.93 15.68 0.98
C ALA A 151 18.76 16.96 1.18
N ASP A 152 20.08 16.84 1.15
CA ASP A 152 21.07 17.93 1.36
C ASP A 152 20.97 19.14 0.40
N ALA A 153 20.00 19.13 -0.52
CA ALA A 153 19.76 20.24 -1.43
C ALA A 153 19.01 21.39 -0.73
N ILE A 154 19.69 22.51 -0.53
CA ILE A 154 19.09 23.71 0.06
C ILE A 154 18.15 24.39 -0.95
N MET A 155 16.84 24.32 -0.68
CA MET A 155 15.81 25.04 -1.43
C MET A 155 15.35 26.28 -0.66
N PHE A 156 15.65 27.47 -1.19
CA PHE A 156 15.28 28.74 -0.52
C PHE A 156 13.79 29.10 -0.69
N TYR A 157 13.20 28.77 -1.84
CA TYR A 157 11.81 29.11 -2.14
C TYR A 157 11.26 28.18 -3.23
N SER A 158 10.01 27.77 -3.08
CA SER A 158 9.23 27.14 -4.13
C SER A 158 7.75 27.50 -3.97
N GLU A 159 7.03 27.56 -5.08
CA GLU A 159 5.58 27.73 -5.02
C GLU A 159 4.91 26.43 -4.55
N LYS A 160 3.90 26.55 -3.67
CA LYS A 160 3.15 25.42 -3.11
C LYS A 160 2.53 24.50 -4.18
N LYS A 161 2.28 25.00 -5.40
CA LYS A 161 1.75 24.20 -6.52
C LYS A 161 2.70 23.09 -6.99
N TYR A 162 3.99 23.20 -6.66
CA TYR A 162 5.02 22.22 -6.98
C TYR A 162 5.23 21.20 -5.86
N ASP A 163 4.64 21.43 -4.69
CA ASP A 163 4.61 20.47 -3.58
C ASP A 163 3.61 19.35 -3.87
N ILE A 164 4.09 18.11 -3.87
CA ILE A 164 3.22 16.94 -3.98
C ILE A 164 3.16 16.09 -2.72
N SER A 165 3.78 16.53 -1.62
CA SER A 165 3.91 15.75 -0.38
C SER A 165 2.56 15.31 0.17
N ASP A 166 1.61 16.23 0.30
CA ASP A 166 0.24 15.95 0.74
C ASP A 166 -0.51 15.00 -0.19
N LEU A 167 -0.24 15.08 -1.50
CA LEU A 167 -0.89 14.23 -2.50
C LEU A 167 -0.36 12.79 -2.40
N VAL A 168 0.95 12.65 -2.24
CA VAL A 168 1.64 11.37 -2.04
C VAL A 168 1.17 10.72 -0.75
N LEU A 169 1.17 11.46 0.36
CA LEU A 169 0.71 10.97 1.65
C LEU A 169 -0.74 10.48 1.60
N LYS A 170 -1.66 11.27 1.01
CA LYS A 170 -3.07 10.86 0.84
C LYS A 170 -3.22 9.62 -0.02
N SER A 171 -2.39 9.47 -1.05
CA SER A 171 -2.38 8.29 -1.92
C SER A 171 -1.98 7.05 -1.13
N ILE A 172 -0.91 7.13 -0.35
CA ILE A 172 -0.40 6.02 0.48
C ILE A 172 -1.45 5.61 1.51
N LEU A 173 -1.94 6.54 2.32
CA LEU A 173 -2.93 6.26 3.37
C LEU A 173 -4.23 5.66 2.80
N LYS A 174 -4.62 6.07 1.58
CA LYS A 174 -5.76 5.47 0.89
C LYS A 174 -5.49 4.02 0.49
N THR A 175 -4.30 3.74 -0.05
CA THR A 175 -3.90 2.38 -0.44
C THR A 175 -3.83 1.47 0.79
N GLU A 176 -3.17 1.90 1.87
CA GLU A 176 -3.11 1.17 3.14
C GLU A 176 -4.52 0.87 3.69
N LYS A 177 -5.41 1.87 3.68
CA LYS A 177 -6.80 1.67 4.13
C LYS A 177 -7.53 0.65 3.26
N LEU A 178 -7.33 0.68 1.95
CA LEU A 178 -7.94 -0.27 1.03
C LEU A 178 -7.38 -1.69 1.21
N GLU A 179 -6.10 -1.83 1.51
CA GLU A 179 -5.46 -3.11 1.82
C GLU A 179 -5.96 -3.67 3.15
N LYS A 180 -5.99 -2.86 4.22
CA LYS A 180 -6.58 -3.24 5.52
C LYS A 180 -8.03 -3.71 5.36
N LEU A 181 -8.85 -2.98 4.58
CA LEU A 181 -10.23 -3.38 4.28
C LEU A 181 -10.28 -4.70 3.50
N LYS A 182 -9.44 -4.90 2.49
CA LYS A 182 -9.42 -6.15 1.70
C LYS A 182 -9.07 -7.35 2.57
N LEU A 183 -8.06 -7.22 3.44
CA LEU A 183 -7.66 -8.25 4.39
C LEU A 183 -8.83 -8.60 5.33
N GLU A 184 -9.50 -7.59 5.89
CA GLU A 184 -10.69 -7.78 6.73
C GLU A 184 -11.83 -8.54 5.99
N PHE A 185 -12.08 -8.19 4.73
CA PHE A 185 -13.06 -8.89 3.89
C PHE A 185 -12.64 -10.32 3.49
N GLU A 186 -11.33 -10.60 3.38
CA GLU A 186 -10.82 -11.95 3.09
C GLU A 186 -10.86 -12.85 4.32
N ASP A 187 -10.55 -12.31 5.49
CA ASP A 187 -10.69 -12.98 6.78
C ASP A 187 -12.16 -13.31 7.09
N GLU A 188 -13.09 -12.40 6.77
CA GLU A 188 -14.52 -12.66 6.91
C GLU A 188 -15.01 -13.77 5.95
N LYS A 189 -14.43 -13.88 4.74
CA LYS A 189 -14.79 -14.93 3.77
C LYS A 189 -14.22 -16.30 4.12
N THR A 190 -13.06 -16.37 4.76
CA THR A 190 -12.43 -17.65 5.18
C THR A 190 -13.01 -18.18 6.49
N ASN A 191 -13.82 -17.39 7.19
CA ASN A 191 -14.57 -17.82 8.36
C ASN A 191 -15.64 -18.88 7.98
N PRO A 192 -15.61 -20.11 8.55
CA PRO A 192 -16.61 -21.16 8.30
C PRO A 192 -18.07 -20.73 8.53
N GLU A 193 -18.28 -19.74 9.39
CA GLU A 193 -19.59 -19.18 9.71
C GLU A 193 -20.18 -18.37 8.53
N TYR A 194 -19.33 -17.72 7.72
CA TYR A 194 -19.76 -16.95 6.55
C TYR A 194 -20.27 -17.85 5.42
N GLU A 195 -19.60 -18.99 5.17
CA GLU A 195 -20.09 -20.00 4.22
C GLU A 195 -21.42 -20.60 4.67
N ALA A 196 -21.56 -20.92 5.96
CA ALA A 196 -22.80 -21.42 6.53
C ALA A 196 -23.95 -20.40 6.37
N LYS A 197 -23.68 -19.12 6.65
CA LYS A 197 -24.64 -18.02 6.51
C LYS A 197 -24.99 -17.78 5.04
N LYS A 198 -24.04 -17.88 4.11
CA LYS A 198 -24.28 -17.77 2.66
C LYS A 198 -25.19 -18.88 2.16
N LYS A 199 -24.93 -20.14 2.56
CA LYS A 199 -25.79 -21.29 2.22
C LYS A 199 -27.21 -21.10 2.76
N GLN A 200 -27.37 -20.64 4.00
CA GLN A 200 -28.68 -20.32 4.59
C GLN A 200 -29.40 -19.19 3.83
N ILE A 201 -28.69 -18.15 3.39
CA ILE A 201 -29.27 -17.06 2.60
C ILE A 201 -29.70 -17.54 1.20
N GLU A 202 -28.90 -18.39 0.56
CA GLU A 202 -29.25 -18.98 -0.74
C GLU A 202 -30.43 -19.95 -0.63
N GLU A 203 -30.46 -20.80 0.40
CA GLU A 203 -31.59 -21.69 0.69
C GLU A 203 -32.88 -20.90 0.97
N THR A 204 -32.82 -19.87 1.82
CA THR A 204 -33.99 -19.02 2.11
C THR A 204 -34.47 -18.24 0.88
N LYS A 205 -33.57 -17.78 0.01
CA LYS A 205 -33.93 -17.17 -1.29
C LYS A 205 -34.57 -18.19 -2.23
N ALA A 206 -34.03 -19.41 -2.32
CA ALA A 206 -34.58 -20.48 -3.14
C ALA A 206 -35.98 -20.90 -2.66
N ILE A 207 -36.19 -21.03 -1.35
CA ILE A 207 -37.49 -21.32 -0.73
C ILE A 207 -38.49 -20.21 -1.04
N LYS A 208 -38.12 -18.94 -0.83
CA LYS A 208 -38.99 -17.80 -1.17
C LYS A 208 -39.30 -17.72 -2.66
N ALA A 209 -38.34 -18.01 -3.53
CA ALA A 209 -38.56 -18.04 -4.98
C ALA A 209 -39.51 -19.19 -5.39
N ALA A 210 -39.40 -20.36 -4.77
CA ALA A 210 -40.30 -21.49 -4.98
C ALA A 210 -41.72 -21.18 -4.45
N GLU A 211 -41.84 -20.56 -3.28
CA GLU A 211 -43.11 -20.13 -2.70
C GLU A 211 -43.83 -19.10 -3.60
N VAL A 212 -43.10 -18.10 -4.12
CA VAL A 212 -43.66 -17.10 -5.04
C VAL A 212 -44.11 -17.75 -6.35
N LYS A 213 -43.36 -18.71 -6.88
CA LYS A 213 -43.76 -19.48 -8.08
C LYS A 213 -45.02 -20.32 -7.81
N ALA A 214 -45.06 -21.06 -6.70
CA ALA A 214 -46.22 -21.86 -6.31
C ALA A 214 -47.47 -21.00 -6.11
N ARG A 215 -47.34 -19.84 -5.44
CA ARG A 215 -48.42 -18.87 -5.25
C ARG A 215 -48.92 -18.31 -6.58
N ARG A 216 -48.01 -18.02 -7.53
CA ARG A 216 -48.37 -17.56 -8.88
C ARG A 216 -49.13 -18.63 -9.67
N GLU A 217 -48.70 -19.89 -9.60
CA GLU A 217 -49.40 -21.00 -10.25
C GLU A 217 -50.79 -21.22 -9.68
N LEU A 218 -50.95 -21.15 -8.36
CA LEU A 218 -52.24 -21.27 -7.70
C LEU A 218 -53.19 -20.14 -8.13
N LEU A 219 -52.71 -18.90 -8.20
CA LEU A 219 -53.48 -17.76 -8.69
C LEU A 219 -53.90 -17.92 -10.16
N LEU A 220 -53.02 -18.47 -11.00
CA LEU A 220 -53.34 -18.75 -12.41
C LEU A 220 -54.44 -19.82 -12.52
N LYS A 221 -54.35 -20.91 -11.75
CA LYS A 221 -55.39 -21.95 -11.70
C LYS A 221 -56.74 -21.38 -11.27
N GLN A 222 -56.77 -20.56 -10.21
CA GLN A 222 -58.00 -19.88 -9.78
C GLN A 222 -58.57 -18.94 -10.86
N ARG A 223 -57.70 -18.24 -11.61
CA ARG A 223 -58.15 -17.38 -12.73
C ARG A 223 -58.76 -18.19 -13.86
N ASP A 224 -58.16 -19.31 -14.21
CA ASP A 224 -58.63 -20.19 -15.28
C ASP A 224 -59.92 -20.92 -14.88
N GLU A 225 -60.07 -21.33 -13.62
CA GLU A 225 -61.33 -21.84 -13.07
C GLU A 225 -62.44 -20.78 -13.10
N LYS A 226 -62.15 -19.54 -12.69
CA LYS A 226 -63.11 -18.42 -12.79
C LYS A 226 -63.52 -18.15 -14.25
N ARG A 227 -62.57 -18.20 -15.20
CA ARG A 227 -62.85 -18.06 -16.64
C ARG A 227 -63.75 -19.19 -17.15
N LYS A 228 -63.45 -20.44 -16.81
CA LYS A 228 -64.28 -21.61 -17.18
C LYS A 228 -65.68 -21.52 -16.57
N ALA A 229 -65.79 -21.12 -15.30
CA ALA A 229 -67.09 -20.90 -14.64
C ALA A 229 -67.89 -19.78 -15.32
N TYR A 230 -67.24 -18.68 -15.72
CA TYR A 230 -67.88 -17.59 -16.45
C TYR A 230 -68.36 -18.03 -17.85
N GLN A 231 -67.53 -18.79 -18.59
CA GLN A 231 -67.92 -19.38 -19.88
C GLN A 231 -69.14 -20.29 -19.73
N LYS A 232 -69.12 -21.22 -18.76
CA LYS A 232 -70.27 -22.10 -18.47
C LYS A 232 -71.54 -21.31 -18.14
N ARG A 233 -71.43 -20.24 -17.32
CA ARG A 233 -72.57 -19.34 -17.02
C ARG A 233 -73.08 -18.61 -18.25
N ARG A 234 -72.19 -18.13 -19.12
CA ARG A 234 -72.55 -17.46 -20.37
C ARG A 234 -73.27 -18.42 -21.32
N ASP A 235 -72.74 -19.63 -21.48
CA ASP A 235 -73.27 -20.62 -22.40
C ASP A 235 -74.64 -21.14 -21.90
N SER A 236 -74.82 -21.36 -20.59
CA SER A 236 -76.13 -21.70 -20.03
C SER A 236 -77.17 -20.58 -20.16
N LEU A 237 -76.75 -19.31 -20.01
CA LEU A 237 -77.61 -18.14 -20.28
C LEU A 237 -78.01 -18.03 -21.76
N LEU A 238 -77.10 -18.36 -22.68
CA LEU A 238 -77.37 -18.39 -24.12
C LEU A 238 -78.33 -19.53 -24.48
N GLU A 239 -78.20 -20.71 -23.87
CA GLU A 239 -79.16 -21.81 -24.03
C GLU A 239 -80.54 -21.47 -23.47
N LEU A 240 -80.62 -20.83 -22.30
CA LEU A 240 -81.87 -20.32 -21.74
C LEU A 240 -82.53 -19.30 -22.68
N ARG A 241 -81.75 -18.39 -23.28
CA ARG A 241 -82.24 -17.44 -24.29
C ARG A 241 -82.71 -18.14 -25.57
N LYS A 242 -82.00 -19.16 -26.07
CA LYS A 242 -82.42 -19.95 -27.23
C LYS A 242 -83.72 -20.72 -26.97
N LYS A 243 -83.90 -21.30 -25.78
CA LYS A 243 -85.16 -21.94 -25.38
C LYS A 243 -86.33 -20.93 -25.28
N LYS A 244 -86.05 -19.69 -24.87
CA LYS A 244 -87.07 -18.62 -24.79
C LYS A 244 -87.42 -18.03 -26.17
N ASN A 245 -86.46 -17.97 -27.10
CA ASN A 245 -86.63 -17.44 -28.46
C ASN A 245 -87.07 -18.48 -29.51
N ASN A 246 -87.22 -19.75 -29.14
CA ASN A 246 -87.72 -20.79 -30.02
C ASN A 246 -89.06 -21.32 -29.47
N PRO A 247 -90.19 -20.62 -29.70
CA PRO A 247 -91.49 -21.22 -29.47
C PRO A 247 -91.62 -22.35 -30.48
N LYS A 248 -91.84 -23.58 -30.00
CA LYS A 248 -92.31 -24.66 -30.88
C LYS A 248 -93.55 -24.14 -31.62
N LYS A 249 -93.45 -24.06 -32.95
CA LYS A 249 -94.60 -24.26 -33.84
C LYS A 249 -95.03 -25.72 -33.68
N SER A 250 -96.32 -25.90 -33.42
CA SER A 250 -97.12 -27.13 -33.22
C SER A 250 -96.66 -28.08 -32.12
#